data_AF-A0A819KV72-F1
#
_entry.id   AF-A0A819KV72-F1
#
_cell.length_a   1.000
_cell.length_b   1.000
_cell.length_c   1.000
_cell.angle_alpha   90.00
_cell.angle_beta   90.00
_cell.angle_gamma   90.00
#
_symmetry.space_group_name_H-M   'P 1'
#
loop_
_entity.id
_entity.type
_entity.pdbx_description
1 polymer ?
#
loop_
_entity_poly.entity_id
_entity_poly.type
_entity_poly.pdbx_seq_one_letter_code
_entity_poly.pdbx_strand_id
1 'polypeptide(L)'
;MKNILGISPDLQSMEQIRRIMRPTDVPKMGLLCDLLWSDPDNEVNGWGENDRGISFTFGAEVVSKFLRRHDFDLICRAHQIVEDGYEFFANHQLITLFSPPNYCVEFDNAAAMMSV
;
A
#
# COMPACT_ATOMS: atom_id res chain seq x y z
N MET A 1 -14.43 -7.24 1.27
CA MET A 1 -13.05 -6.94 1.69
C MET A 1 -12.83 -5.44 1.53
N LYS A 2 -12.28 -4.77 2.55
CA LYS A 2 -11.79 -3.39 2.41
C LYS A 2 -10.33 -3.54 1.97
N ASN A 3 -10.03 -3.31 0.70
CA ASN A 3 -8.67 -3.45 0.20
C ASN A 3 -7.88 -2.21 0.62
N ILE A 4 -6.93 -2.40 1.51
CA ILE A 4 -5.94 -1.37 1.86
C ILE A 4 -4.86 -1.45 0.79
N LEU A 5 -4.65 -0.36 0.06
CA LEU A 5 -3.61 -0.27 -0.95
C LEU A 5 -2.32 0.30 -0.35
N GLY A 6 -2.33 1.00 0.78
CA GLY A 6 -1.10 1.48 1.41
C GLY A 6 -1.27 1.88 2.88
N ILE A 7 -0.35 2.66 3.44
CA ILE A 7 -0.42 3.15 4.82
C ILE A 7 -0.42 4.69 4.85
N SER A 8 -0.88 5.28 5.96
CA SER A 8 -1.05 6.73 6.06
C SER A 8 -0.25 7.30 7.24
N PRO A 9 0.34 8.52 7.10
CA PRO A 9 0.94 9.23 8.23
C PRO A 9 -0.12 9.57 9.30
N ASP A 10 -1.38 9.70 8.89
CA ASP A 10 -2.50 9.97 9.79
C ASP A 10 -3.02 8.72 10.51
N LEU A 11 -2.56 7.51 10.12
CA LEU A 11 -3.01 6.26 10.72
C LEU A 11 -2.23 5.93 12.00
N GLN A 12 -2.85 6.23 13.14
CA GLN A 12 -2.32 5.95 14.47
C GLN A 12 -3.04 4.80 15.15
N SER A 13 -4.31 4.57 14.80
CA SER A 13 -5.13 3.49 15.35
C SER A 13 -6.07 2.91 14.30
N MET A 14 -6.23 1.58 14.30
CA MET A 14 -7.20 0.88 13.46
C MET A 14 -8.64 1.34 13.68
N GLU A 15 -8.92 1.96 14.82
CA GLU A 15 -10.22 2.55 15.10
C GLU A 15 -10.55 3.71 14.14
N GLN A 16 -9.55 4.45 13.64
CA GLN A 16 -9.76 5.49 12.64
C GLN A 16 -10.35 4.91 11.35
N ILE A 17 -9.90 3.73 10.92
CA ILE A 17 -10.44 3.02 9.74
C ILE A 17 -11.84 2.49 10.01
N ARG A 18 -12.12 1.98 11.22
CA ARG A 18 -13.44 1.46 11.60
C ARG A 18 -14.51 2.55 11.60
N ARG A 19 -14.13 3.78 11.95
CA ARG A 19 -15.02 4.96 12.02
C ARG A 19 -15.31 5.62 10.68
N ILE A 20 -14.68 5.19 9.58
CA ILE A 20 -15.01 5.70 8.25
C ILE A 20 -16.44 5.27 7.90
N MET A 21 -17.35 6.24 7.93
CA MET A 21 -18.76 6.06 7.57
C MET A 21 -18.90 5.80 6.07
N ARG A 22 -19.84 4.92 5.71
CA ARG A 22 -20.16 4.60 4.32
C ARG A 22 -21.65 4.89 4.06
N PRO A 23 -22.03 5.35 2.85
CA PRO A 23 -21.16 5.66 1.71
C PRO A 23 -20.34 6.94 1.94
N THR A 24 -19.18 7.04 1.31
CA THR A 24 -18.34 8.23 1.33
C THR A 24 -17.51 8.27 0.04
N ASP A 25 -17.29 9.46 -0.49
CA ASP A 25 -16.37 9.67 -1.60
C ASP A 25 -14.92 9.64 -1.10
N VAL A 26 -13.99 9.30 -1.99
CA VAL A 26 -12.56 9.34 -1.65
C VAL A 26 -12.12 10.82 -1.62
N PRO A 27 -11.65 11.35 -0.47
CA PRO A 27 -11.17 12.72 -0.39
C PRO A 27 -9.87 12.88 -1.17
N LYS A 28 -9.50 14.13 -1.50
CA LYS A 28 -8.23 14.42 -2.20
C LYS A 28 -6.99 14.24 -1.31
N MET A 29 -7.16 14.21 0.00
CA MET A 29 -6.07 14.11 0.99
C MET A 29 -6.55 13.45 2.29
N GLY A 30 -5.59 13.05 3.12
CA GLY A 30 -5.81 12.45 4.45
C GLY A 30 -6.06 10.95 4.41
N LEU A 31 -6.33 10.38 5.58
CA LEU A 31 -6.36 8.93 5.83
C LEU A 31 -6.97 8.06 4.72
N LEU A 32 -8.20 8.34 4.27
CA LEU A 32 -8.85 7.50 3.25
C LEU A 32 -8.17 7.61 1.88
N CYS A 33 -7.66 8.78 1.53
CA CYS A 33 -6.86 8.97 0.32
C CYS A 33 -5.59 8.12 0.41
N ASP A 34 -4.87 8.23 1.53
CA ASP A 34 -3.57 7.57 1.70
C ASP A 34 -3.66 6.04 1.76
N LEU A 35 -4.71 5.51 2.37
CA LEU A 35 -4.99 4.07 2.36
C LEU A 35 -5.20 3.50 0.95
N LEU A 36 -5.54 4.35 -0.02
CA LEU A 36 -5.82 3.96 -1.41
C LEU A 36 -4.69 4.33 -2.38
N TRP A 37 -3.89 5.35 -2.07
CA TRP A 37 -2.99 5.97 -3.05
C TRP A 37 -1.51 6.05 -2.63
N SER A 38 -1.16 5.65 -1.41
CA SER A 38 0.25 5.64 -1.00
C SER A 38 1.01 4.43 -1.54
N ASP A 39 2.31 4.60 -1.76
CA ASP A 39 3.20 3.58 -2.33
C ASP A 39 4.49 3.39 -1.51
N PRO A 40 5.02 2.15 -1.39
CA PRO A 40 6.37 1.93 -0.87
C PRO A 40 7.43 2.45 -1.83
N ASP A 41 8.54 2.97 -1.30
CA ASP A 41 9.70 3.43 -2.06
C ASP A 41 11.01 3.10 -1.32
N ASN A 42 12.00 2.54 -2.04
CA ASN A 42 13.31 2.17 -1.50
C ASN A 42 14.22 3.38 -1.26
N GLU A 43 14.01 4.47 -1.99
CA GLU A 43 14.85 5.67 -1.92
C GLU A 43 14.38 6.66 -0.83
N VAL A 44 13.20 6.41 -0.26
CA VAL A 44 12.59 7.28 0.75
C VAL A 44 12.90 6.80 2.16
N ASN A 45 13.44 7.72 2.97
CA ASN A 45 13.53 7.55 4.42
C ASN A 45 12.35 8.23 5.10
N GLY A 46 11.42 7.45 5.66
CA GLY A 46 10.21 7.99 6.28
C GLY A 46 9.09 8.18 5.25
N TRP A 47 8.53 9.39 5.16
CA TRP A 47 7.49 9.76 4.20
C TRP A 47 8.06 10.68 3.13
N GLY A 48 7.67 10.47 1.87
CA GLY A 48 8.08 11.26 0.72
C GLY A 48 6.89 11.73 -0.12
N GLU A 49 7.17 12.60 -1.08
CA GLU A 49 6.19 12.96 -2.10
C GLU A 49 5.95 11.76 -3.04
N ASN A 50 4.73 11.66 -3.56
CA ASN A 50 4.38 10.61 -4.53
C ASN A 50 4.34 11.21 -5.94
N ASP A 51 5.11 10.63 -6.86
CA ASP A 51 5.18 11.03 -8.27
C ASP A 51 3.83 10.94 -9.01
N ARG A 52 2.86 10.22 -8.43
CA ARG A 52 1.47 10.20 -8.90
C ARG A 52 0.73 11.52 -8.68
N GLY A 53 1.30 12.45 -7.92
CA GLY A 53 0.69 13.73 -7.55
C GLY A 53 -0.45 13.60 -6.53
N ILE A 54 -0.56 12.45 -5.85
CA ILE A 54 -1.57 12.17 -4.84
C ILE A 54 -0.99 11.30 -3.72
N SER A 55 -1.35 11.60 -2.47
CA SER A 55 -0.83 10.94 -1.27
C SER A 55 0.71 10.99 -1.19
N PHE A 56 1.33 9.98 -0.57
CA PHE A 56 2.73 9.94 -0.17
C PHE A 56 3.40 8.63 -0.60
N THR A 57 4.72 8.66 -0.68
CA THR A 57 5.56 7.46 -0.65
C THR A 57 6.01 7.16 0.78
N PHE A 58 6.32 5.90 1.10
CA PHE A 58 6.83 5.53 2.41
C PHE A 58 7.97 4.49 2.36
N GLY A 59 8.96 4.71 3.22
CA GLY A 59 10.14 3.85 3.31
C GLY A 59 9.95 2.59 4.15
N ALA A 60 10.94 1.69 4.09
CA ALA A 60 10.96 0.44 4.85
C ALA A 60 10.85 0.66 6.38
N GLU A 61 11.43 1.74 6.91
CA GLU A 61 11.32 2.07 8.33
C GLU A 61 9.87 2.34 8.77
N VAL A 62 9.08 2.97 7.91
CA VAL A 62 7.66 3.23 8.19
C VAL A 62 6.88 1.92 8.25
N VAL A 63 7.15 0.99 7.34
CA VAL A 63 6.58 -0.37 7.36
C VAL A 63 6.91 -1.08 8.67
N SER A 64 8.18 -1.15 9.05
CA SER A 64 8.58 -1.84 10.30
C SER A 64 7.98 -1.18 11.54
N LYS A 65 7.88 0.16 11.58
CA LYS A 65 7.23 0.89 12.68
C LYS A 65 5.73 0.59 12.75
N PHE A 66 5.04 0.58 11.60
CA PHE A 66 3.62 0.30 11.52
C PHE A 66 3.29 -1.11 12.02
N LEU A 67 4.00 -2.12 11.51
CA LEU A 67 3.80 -3.51 11.89
C LEU A 67 4.03 -3.74 13.39
N ARG A 68 5.15 -3.23 13.93
CA ARG A 68 5.43 -3.31 15.38
C ARG A 68 4.38 -2.61 16.24
N ARG A 69 3.89 -1.45 15.81
CA ARG A 69 2.87 -0.69 16.56
C ARG A 69 1.56 -1.44 16.67
N HIS A 70 1.18 -2.18 15.63
CA HIS A 70 -0.11 -2.84 15.54
C HIS A 70 -0.07 -4.35 15.75
N ASP A 71 1.10 -4.90 16.07
CA ASP A 71 1.34 -6.33 16.27
C ASP A 71 0.92 -7.16 15.04
N PHE A 72 1.43 -6.76 13.88
CA PHE A 72 1.24 -7.47 12.61
C PHE A 72 2.56 -7.97 12.06
N ASP A 73 2.48 -9.04 11.26
CA ASP A 73 3.65 -9.65 10.62
C ASP A 73 3.89 -9.13 9.20
N LEU A 74 2.83 -8.78 8.46
CA LEU A 74 2.89 -8.52 7.02
C LEU A 74 1.88 -7.45 6.59
N ILE A 75 2.30 -6.54 5.72
CA ILE A 75 1.40 -5.68 4.92
C ILE A 75 1.20 -6.35 3.56
N CYS A 76 -0.03 -6.69 3.22
CA CYS A 76 -0.39 -7.16 1.87
C CYS A 76 -1.15 -6.06 1.13
N ARG A 77 -0.64 -5.64 -0.04
CA ARG A 77 -1.19 -4.54 -0.84
C ARG A 77 -1.24 -4.85 -2.35
N ALA A 78 -1.71 -3.92 -3.17
CA ALA A 78 -1.75 -4.03 -4.65
C ALA A 78 -1.25 -2.74 -5.35
N HIS A 79 -1.98 -2.19 -6.33
CA HIS A 79 -1.79 -0.86 -6.96
C HIS A 79 -0.59 -0.65 -7.89
N GLN A 80 0.61 -1.18 -7.57
CA GLN A 80 1.77 -1.11 -8.44
C GLN A 80 1.87 -2.37 -9.31
N ILE A 81 2.16 -2.18 -10.60
CA ILE A 81 2.50 -3.27 -11.52
C ILE A 81 3.88 -3.77 -11.13
N VAL A 82 4.04 -5.08 -10.97
CA VAL A 82 5.31 -5.74 -10.64
C VAL A 82 5.52 -6.92 -11.59
N GLU A 83 6.77 -7.16 -11.98
CA GLU A 83 7.13 -8.07 -13.08
C GLU A 83 6.56 -9.49 -12.89
N ASP A 84 6.79 -10.09 -11.72
CA ASP A 84 6.33 -11.46 -11.42
C ASP A 84 4.89 -11.53 -10.89
N GLY A 85 4.15 -10.42 -10.94
CA GLY A 85 2.83 -10.30 -10.32
C GLY A 85 2.86 -10.23 -8.79
N TYR A 86 4.02 -10.43 -8.15
CA TYR A 86 4.24 -10.10 -6.75
C TYR A 86 5.64 -9.53 -6.52
N GLU A 87 5.80 -8.73 -5.48
CA GLU A 87 7.11 -8.21 -5.06
C GLU A 87 7.16 -8.01 -3.54
N PHE A 88 8.26 -8.40 -2.92
CA PHE A 88 8.51 -8.13 -1.50
C PHE A 88 9.26 -6.82 -1.30
N PHE A 89 8.92 -6.14 -0.21
CA PHE A 89 9.56 -4.91 0.25
C PHE A 89 9.87 -4.99 1.75
N ALA A 90 10.80 -4.14 2.21
CA ALA A 90 11.18 -3.99 3.62
C ALA A 90 11.48 -5.33 4.33
N ASN A 91 12.43 -6.12 3.82
CA ASN A 91 12.78 -7.44 4.37
C ASN A 91 11.57 -8.39 4.48
N HIS A 92 10.77 -8.47 3.42
CA HIS A 92 9.56 -9.30 3.30
C HIS A 92 8.44 -8.93 4.28
N GLN A 93 8.49 -7.73 4.87
CA GLN A 93 7.45 -7.22 5.76
C GLN A 93 6.28 -6.59 4.99
N LEU A 94 6.45 -6.32 3.70
CA LEU A 94 5.38 -5.90 2.80
C LEU A 94 5.43 -6.72 1.52
N ILE A 95 4.27 -7.10 1.00
CA ILE A 95 4.11 -7.73 -0.31
C ILE A 95 3.13 -6.90 -1.16
N THR A 96 3.57 -6.58 -2.38
CA THR A 96 2.72 -6.05 -3.45
C THR A 96 2.23 -7.21 -4.30
N LEU A 97 0.93 -7.29 -4.54
CA LEU A 97 0.30 -8.27 -5.44
C LEU A 97 -0.37 -7.57 -6.62
N PHE A 98 -0.15 -8.10 -7.81
CA PHE A 98 -0.74 -7.66 -9.04
C PHE A 98 -1.26 -8.86 -9.83
N SER A 99 -2.57 -8.91 -10.05
CA SER A 99 -3.27 -10.07 -10.62
C SER A 99 -3.70 -9.96 -12.10
N PRO A 100 -3.75 -8.78 -12.76
CA PRO A 100 -3.87 -8.75 -14.21
C PRO A 100 -2.51 -9.05 -14.87
N PRO A 101 -2.37 -10.13 -15.67
CA PRO A 101 -1.19 -10.33 -16.49
C PRO A 101 -1.23 -9.41 -17.71
N ASN A 102 -0.08 -9.17 -18.33
CA ASN A 102 0.04 -8.38 -19.56
C ASN A 102 -0.68 -7.02 -19.45
N TYR A 103 -0.44 -6.29 -18.36
CA TYR A 103 -1.24 -5.11 -18.03
C TYR A 103 -1.25 -4.10 -19.18
N CYS A 104 -2.43 -3.61 -19.53
CA CYS A 104 -2.68 -2.72 -20.67
C CYS A 104 -2.12 -3.20 -22.02
N VAL A 105 -1.71 -4.47 -22.15
CA VAL A 105 -0.98 -5.00 -23.33
C VAL A 105 0.37 -4.29 -23.57
N GLU A 106 0.86 -3.55 -22.57
CA GLU A 106 2.11 -2.77 -22.64
C GLU A 106 3.19 -3.34 -21.73
N PHE A 107 2.78 -3.94 -20.61
CA PHE A 107 3.68 -4.51 -19.62
C PHE A 107 3.65 -6.03 -19.73
N ASP A 108 4.80 -6.69 -19.85
CA ASP A 108 4.92 -8.16 -19.93
C ASP A 108 4.90 -8.81 -18.53
N ASN A 109 4.06 -8.30 -17.63
CA ASN A 109 4.02 -8.75 -16.25
C ASN A 109 3.20 -10.04 -16.09
N ALA A 110 3.63 -10.92 -15.18
CA ALA A 110 2.85 -12.05 -14.71
C ALA A 110 1.74 -11.60 -13.74
N ALA A 111 0.89 -12.56 -13.38
CA ALA A 111 -0.17 -12.38 -12.40
C ALA A 111 0.07 -13.28 -11.19
N ALA A 112 -0.12 -12.75 -9.99
CA ALA A 112 -0.03 -13.54 -8.77
C ALA A 112 -1.33 -13.57 -7.95
N MET A 113 -1.45 -14.63 -7.16
CA MET A 113 -2.39 -14.80 -6.06
C MET A 113 -1.61 -15.31 -4.86
N MET A 114 -1.90 -14.79 -3.67
CA MET A 114 -1.34 -15.30 -2.42
C MET A 114 -2.33 -16.24 -1.73
N SER A 115 -1.91 -17.47 -1.47
CA SER A 115 -2.63 -18.42 -0.61
C SER A 115 -2.12 -18.29 0.82
N VAL A 116 -3.03 -18.23 1.78
CA VAL A 116 -2.74 -18.07 3.22
C VAL A 116 -3.35 -19.22 4.00
#